data_AF-A0A7W0W7J8-F1
#
_entry.id   AF-A0A7W0W7J8-F1
#
_cell.length_a   1.000
_cell.length_b   1.000
_cell.length_c   1.000
_cell.angle_alpha   90.00
_cell.angle_beta   90.00
_cell.angle_gamma   90.00
#
_symmetry.space_group_name_H-M   'P 1'
#
loop_
_entity.id
_entity.type
_entity.pdbx_description
1 polymer ?
#
loop_
_entity_poly.entity_id
_entity_poly.type
_entity_poly.pdbx_seq_one_letter_code
_entity_poly.pdbx_strand_id
1 'polypeptide(L)'
;LQAIQAERGALSRTLGRAAPPLFVKLSPDEDGGGLDAALGATLATGVDGLIATNTTVSRVNLRSPQQRETGGLSGAPLHDRALATVRYLYSATAGKLPIIGVGGIDSGQTAYERIRAGASAVQIYTALVYAGPRLVSTINRDLAALLRRDGFSSVAAAVGQGE
;
A
#
# COMPACT_ATOMS: atom_id res chain seq x y z
N LEU A 1 -12.22 -14.97 -4.26
CA LEU A 1 -12.79 -13.79 -3.57
C LEU A 1 -14.27 -13.95 -3.24
N GLN A 2 -15.13 -14.42 -4.16
CA GLN A 2 -16.56 -14.63 -3.89
C GLN A 2 -16.85 -15.53 -2.67
N ALA A 3 -16.14 -16.65 -2.53
CA ALA A 3 -16.29 -17.52 -1.36
C ALA A 3 -15.95 -16.81 -0.04
N ILE A 4 -14.90 -15.99 -0.03
CA ILE A 4 -14.51 -15.19 1.14
C ILE A 4 -15.60 -14.17 1.47
N GLN A 5 -16.20 -13.52 0.48
CA GLN A 5 -17.31 -12.60 0.68
C GLN A 5 -18.55 -13.29 1.26
N ALA A 6 -18.88 -14.47 0.75
CA ALA A 6 -20.00 -15.26 1.26
C ALA A 6 -19.79 -15.64 2.73
N GLU A 7 -18.60 -16.15 3.06
CA GLU A 7 -18.25 -16.54 4.42
C GLU A 7 -18.22 -15.35 5.37
N ARG A 8 -17.67 -14.22 4.91
CA ARG A 8 -17.67 -12.95 5.65
C ARG A 8 -19.10 -12.49 5.99
N GLY A 9 -20.02 -12.60 5.04
CA GLY A 9 -21.43 -12.31 5.26
C GLY A 9 -22.10 -13.29 6.23
N ALA A 10 -21.77 -14.58 6.14
CA ALA A 10 -22.26 -15.59 7.08
C ALA A 10 -21.79 -15.32 8.51
N LEU A 11 -20.49 -15.05 8.69
CA LEU A 11 -19.91 -14.72 9.97
C LEU A 11 -20.54 -13.46 10.59
N SER A 12 -20.78 -12.43 9.78
CA SER A 12 -21.45 -11.20 10.23
C SER A 12 -22.85 -11.48 10.78
N ARG A 13 -23.64 -12.33 10.09
CA ARG A 13 -24.97 -12.76 10.56
C ARG A 13 -24.88 -13.58 11.85
N THR A 14 -23.99 -14.56 11.90
CA THR A 14 -23.82 -15.44 13.08
C THR A 14 -23.43 -14.65 14.32
N LEU A 15 -22.56 -13.64 14.17
CA LEU A 15 -22.04 -12.86 15.30
C LEU A 15 -22.86 -11.60 15.61
N GLY A 16 -23.88 -11.27 14.82
CA GLY A 16 -24.68 -10.05 15.01
C GLY A 16 -23.87 -8.74 14.93
N ARG A 17 -22.74 -8.75 14.21
CA ARG A 17 -21.85 -7.57 14.07
C ARG A 17 -21.50 -7.33 12.61
N ALA A 18 -21.11 -6.09 12.30
CA ALA A 18 -20.66 -5.74 10.95
C ALA A 18 -19.52 -6.66 10.48
N ALA A 19 -19.55 -7.02 9.20
CA ALA A 19 -18.49 -7.76 8.55
C ALA A 19 -17.14 -7.01 8.68
N PRO A 20 -16.03 -7.71 8.96
CA PRO A 20 -14.73 -7.08 8.90
C PRO A 20 -14.45 -6.58 7.46
N PRO A 21 -13.75 -5.45 7.29
CA PRO A 21 -13.36 -5.00 5.96
C PRO A 21 -12.50 -6.04 5.22
N LEU A 22 -12.76 -6.23 3.94
CA LEU A 22 -12.04 -7.13 3.05
C LEU A 22 -11.12 -6.31 2.14
N PHE A 23 -9.82 -6.55 2.28
CA PHE A 23 -8.79 -5.91 1.45
C PHE A 23 -8.10 -6.95 0.57
N VAL A 24 -7.68 -6.55 -0.63
CA VAL A 24 -6.83 -7.38 -1.50
C VAL A 24 -5.44 -6.77 -1.59
N LYS A 25 -4.42 -7.59 -1.35
CA LYS A 25 -3.01 -7.18 -1.45
C LYS A 25 -2.45 -7.58 -2.81
N LEU A 26 -2.02 -6.59 -3.59
CA LEU A 26 -1.56 -6.77 -4.95
C LEU A 26 -0.04 -6.89 -5.03
N SER A 27 0.44 -7.67 -6.00
CA SER A 27 1.85 -7.80 -6.35
C SER A 27 2.32 -6.54 -7.10
N PRO A 28 3.57 -6.09 -6.88
CA PRO A 28 4.17 -5.03 -7.69
C PRO A 28 4.66 -5.52 -9.06
N ASP A 29 4.68 -6.83 -9.32
CA ASP A 29 5.36 -7.43 -10.48
C ASP A 29 4.46 -7.76 -11.67
N GLU A 30 3.16 -7.44 -11.58
CA GLU A 30 2.27 -7.54 -12.72
C GLU A 30 2.62 -6.47 -13.75
N ASP A 31 2.51 -6.81 -15.03
CA ASP A 31 2.46 -5.79 -16.08
C ASP A 31 1.12 -5.04 -16.04
N GLY A 32 0.97 -4.01 -16.89
CA GLY A 32 -0.26 -3.20 -16.90
C GLY A 32 -1.52 -4.04 -17.10
N GLY A 33 -1.49 -5.03 -18.00
CA GLY A 33 -2.65 -5.89 -18.29
C GLY A 33 -2.97 -6.86 -17.16
N GLY A 34 -1.94 -7.43 -16.53
CA GLY A 34 -2.09 -8.29 -15.35
C GLY A 34 -2.67 -7.52 -14.15
N LEU A 35 -2.21 -6.28 -13.95
CA LEU A 35 -2.70 -5.43 -12.89
C LEU A 35 -4.14 -4.96 -13.14
N ASP A 36 -4.50 -4.62 -14.39
CA ASP A 36 -5.88 -4.33 -14.81
C ASP A 36 -6.81 -5.52 -14.53
N ALA A 37 -6.38 -6.74 -14.91
CA ALA A 37 -7.16 -7.95 -14.69
C ALA A 37 -7.36 -8.24 -13.19
N ALA A 38 -6.30 -8.11 -12.39
CA ALA A 38 -6.36 -8.29 -10.94
C ALA A 38 -7.28 -7.25 -10.27
N LEU A 39 -7.19 -5.99 -10.71
CA LEU A 39 -8.07 -4.92 -10.23
C LEU A 39 -9.52 -5.16 -10.63
N GLY A 40 -9.80 -5.53 -11.88
CA GLY A 40 -11.14 -5.85 -12.36
C GLY A 40 -11.80 -6.99 -11.58
N ALA A 41 -11.06 -8.09 -11.36
CA ALA A 41 -11.54 -9.19 -10.54
C ALA A 41 -11.80 -8.78 -9.09
N THR A 42 -10.97 -7.90 -8.54
CA THR A 42 -11.10 -7.37 -7.18
C THR A 42 -12.35 -6.51 -7.04
N LEU A 43 -12.58 -5.57 -7.96
CA LEU A 43 -13.74 -4.68 -7.97
C LEU A 43 -15.05 -5.44 -8.16
N ALA A 44 -15.07 -6.47 -9.01
CA ALA A 44 -16.26 -7.30 -9.25
C ALA A 44 -16.75 -8.05 -7.98
N THR A 45 -15.91 -8.15 -6.94
CA THR A 45 -16.25 -8.84 -5.69
C THR A 45 -16.66 -7.89 -4.56
N GLY A 46 -16.66 -6.57 -4.77
CA GLY A 46 -17.09 -5.61 -3.75
C GLY A 46 -16.17 -5.56 -2.52
N VAL A 47 -14.86 -5.56 -2.73
CA VAL A 47 -13.88 -5.37 -1.64
C VAL A 47 -13.94 -3.95 -1.10
N ASP A 48 -13.45 -3.76 0.13
CA ASP A 48 -13.50 -2.46 0.81
C ASP A 48 -12.21 -1.66 0.63
N GLY A 49 -11.14 -2.27 0.10
CA GLY A 49 -9.87 -1.57 -0.11
C GLY A 49 -8.77 -2.41 -0.75
N LEU A 50 -7.66 -1.75 -1.05
CA LEU A 50 -6.46 -2.36 -1.63
C LEU A 50 -5.25 -2.19 -0.72
N ILE A 51 -4.31 -3.12 -0.82
CA ILE A 51 -2.98 -2.99 -0.22
C ILE A 51 -1.95 -3.09 -1.34
N ALA A 52 -1.15 -2.05 -1.51
CA ALA A 52 -0.18 -1.92 -2.59
C ALA A 52 1.19 -1.57 -1.99
N THR A 53 2.16 -2.48 -1.89
CA THR A 53 2.23 -3.80 -2.57
C THR A 53 2.77 -4.94 -1.67
N ASN A 54 2.78 -6.15 -2.23
CA ASN A 54 3.59 -7.26 -1.75
C ASN A 54 5.08 -7.06 -2.13
N THR A 55 5.92 -8.06 -1.81
CA THR A 55 7.33 -8.12 -2.23
C THR A 55 7.48 -8.25 -3.74
N THR A 56 8.68 -7.96 -4.26
CA THR A 56 9.01 -8.10 -5.69
C THR A 56 10.00 -9.24 -5.93
N VAL A 57 9.88 -9.95 -7.04
CA VAL A 57 10.90 -10.90 -7.52
C VAL A 57 12.04 -10.21 -8.28
N SER A 58 11.87 -8.94 -8.64
CA SER A 58 12.92 -8.14 -9.28
C SER A 58 14.07 -7.88 -8.33
N ARG A 59 15.30 -8.08 -8.83
CA ARG A 59 16.56 -7.86 -8.09
C ARG A 59 17.50 -6.91 -8.84
N VAL A 60 16.93 -6.13 -9.74
CA VAL A 60 17.65 -5.14 -10.54
C VAL A 60 18.41 -4.18 -9.61
N ASN A 61 19.66 -3.87 -9.95
CA ASN A 61 20.55 -2.94 -9.24
C ASN A 61 20.97 -3.34 -7.81
N LEU A 62 20.72 -4.58 -7.37
CA LEU A 62 21.29 -5.06 -6.11
C LEU A 62 22.80 -5.25 -6.21
N ARG A 63 23.53 -4.85 -5.15
CA ARG A 63 24.99 -5.04 -5.02
C ARG A 63 25.39 -6.12 -4.02
N SER A 64 24.43 -6.59 -3.22
CA SER A 64 24.68 -7.59 -2.18
C SER A 64 25.03 -8.95 -2.81
N PRO A 65 25.92 -9.75 -2.19
CA PRO A 65 26.18 -11.12 -2.62
C PRO A 65 24.90 -11.99 -2.68
N GLN A 66 23.89 -11.69 -1.87
CA GLN A 66 22.59 -12.36 -1.82
C GLN A 66 21.62 -11.93 -2.93
N GLN A 67 22.08 -11.16 -3.92
CA GLN A 67 21.25 -10.74 -5.07
C GLN A 67 20.72 -11.92 -5.92
N ARG A 68 21.22 -13.14 -5.72
CA ARG A 68 20.77 -14.36 -6.44
C ARG A 68 19.81 -15.22 -5.63
N GLU A 69 19.48 -14.84 -4.40
CA GLU A 69 18.49 -15.57 -3.59
C GLU A 69 17.15 -15.66 -4.33
N THR A 70 16.36 -16.69 -4.01
CA THR A 70 14.99 -16.82 -4.54
C THR A 70 13.98 -16.14 -3.61
N GLY A 71 12.73 -16.06 -4.04
CA GLY A 71 11.66 -15.41 -3.28
C GLY A 71 11.67 -13.88 -3.37
N GLY A 72 10.79 -13.26 -2.59
CA GLY A 72 10.48 -11.84 -2.69
C GLY A 72 11.44 -10.91 -1.94
N LEU A 73 11.82 -9.83 -2.60
CA LEU A 73 12.58 -8.69 -2.10
C LEU A 73 11.65 -7.59 -1.56
N SER A 74 12.07 -6.94 -0.49
CA SER A 74 11.35 -5.83 0.16
C SER A 74 12.29 -4.66 0.46
N GLY A 75 11.76 -3.59 1.06
CA GLY A 75 12.55 -2.44 1.51
C GLY A 75 12.81 -1.42 0.42
N ALA A 76 13.91 -0.65 0.57
CA ALA A 76 14.25 0.47 -0.30
C ALA A 76 14.25 0.13 -1.81
N PRO A 77 14.74 -1.05 -2.27
CA PRO A 77 14.70 -1.40 -3.70
C PRO A 77 13.28 -1.48 -4.30
N LEU A 78 12.26 -1.65 -3.46
CA LEU A 78 10.85 -1.73 -3.88
C LEU A 78 10.17 -0.34 -3.93
N HIS A 79 10.81 0.71 -3.42
CA HIS A 79 10.22 2.04 -3.23
C HIS A 79 9.53 2.57 -4.50
N ASP A 80 10.27 2.71 -5.60
CA ASP A 80 9.76 3.38 -6.81
C ASP A 80 8.62 2.60 -7.45
N ARG A 81 8.76 1.27 -7.49
CA ARG A 81 7.75 0.38 -8.06
C ARG A 81 6.47 0.42 -7.22
N ALA A 82 6.58 0.33 -5.89
CA ALA A 82 5.42 0.42 -5.01
C ALA A 82 4.72 1.79 -5.13
N LEU A 83 5.49 2.88 -5.23
CA LEU A 83 4.94 4.22 -5.46
C LEU A 83 4.16 4.30 -6.78
N ALA A 84 4.73 3.78 -7.87
CA ALA A 84 4.08 3.73 -9.17
C ALA A 84 2.78 2.91 -9.14
N THR A 85 2.79 1.74 -8.47
CA THR A 85 1.59 0.92 -8.32
C THR A 85 0.49 1.65 -7.56
N VAL A 86 0.81 2.36 -6.47
CA VAL A 86 -0.17 3.17 -5.72
C VAL A 86 -0.81 4.24 -6.62
N ARG A 87 0.01 5.00 -7.36
CA ARG A 87 -0.48 6.04 -8.29
C ARG A 87 -1.42 5.47 -9.33
N TYR A 88 -1.02 4.36 -9.96
CA TYR A 88 -1.84 3.70 -10.97
C TYR A 88 -3.17 3.23 -10.38
N LEU A 89 -3.17 2.56 -9.23
CA LEU A 89 -4.40 2.04 -8.60
C LEU A 89 -5.33 3.17 -8.16
N TYR A 90 -4.78 4.27 -7.66
CA TYR A 90 -5.57 5.44 -7.28
C TYR A 90 -6.29 6.04 -8.49
N SER A 91 -5.56 6.22 -9.61
CA SER A 91 -6.12 6.70 -10.87
C SER A 91 -7.16 5.73 -11.44
N ALA A 92 -6.85 4.44 -11.50
CA ALA A 92 -7.74 3.40 -12.05
C ALA A 92 -9.04 3.24 -11.23
N THR A 93 -9.01 3.55 -9.93
CA THR A 93 -10.21 3.53 -9.07
C THR A 93 -10.87 4.90 -8.92
N ALA A 94 -10.35 5.94 -9.60
CA ALA A 94 -10.76 7.33 -9.45
C ALA A 94 -10.82 7.78 -7.96
N GLY A 95 -9.90 7.28 -7.14
CA GLY A 95 -9.82 7.56 -5.71
C GLY A 95 -11.00 7.03 -4.88
N LYS A 96 -11.88 6.19 -5.43
CA LYS A 96 -13.09 5.70 -4.75
C LYS A 96 -12.82 4.55 -3.78
N LEU A 97 -11.69 3.87 -3.93
CA LEU A 97 -11.32 2.72 -3.12
C LEU A 97 -10.09 3.09 -2.27
N PRO A 98 -10.13 2.94 -0.93
CA PRO A 98 -9.00 3.28 -0.09
C PRO A 98 -7.83 2.32 -0.36
N ILE A 99 -6.62 2.90 -0.40
CA ILE A 99 -5.38 2.17 -0.66
C ILE A 99 -4.48 2.26 0.57
N ILE A 100 -3.93 1.12 1.01
CA ILE A 100 -2.86 1.06 2.01
C ILE A 100 -1.53 0.88 1.26
N GLY A 101 -0.68 1.91 1.31
CA GLY A 101 0.63 1.93 0.66
C GLY A 101 1.70 1.18 1.44
N VAL A 102 2.48 0.33 0.78
CA VAL A 102 3.48 -0.57 1.38
C VAL A 102 4.63 -0.77 0.42
N GLY A 103 5.87 -0.71 0.91
CA GLY A 103 7.09 -0.95 0.12
C GLY A 103 8.05 0.24 0.18
N GLY A 104 9.25 0.01 0.70
CA GLY A 104 10.30 1.05 0.75
C GLY A 104 9.93 2.31 1.54
N ILE A 105 9.06 2.21 2.54
CA ILE A 105 8.70 3.32 3.44
C ILE A 105 9.59 3.26 4.68
N ASP A 106 10.45 4.26 4.83
CA ASP A 106 11.51 4.32 5.84
C ASP A 106 11.60 5.67 6.56
N SER A 107 10.76 6.64 6.21
CA SER A 107 10.81 8.01 6.74
C SER A 107 9.45 8.70 6.59
N GLY A 108 9.28 9.84 7.27
CA GLY A 108 8.08 10.68 7.10
C GLY A 108 7.91 11.16 5.66
N GLN A 109 9.01 11.44 4.98
CA GLN A 109 9.02 11.85 3.57
C GLN A 109 8.49 10.74 2.65
N THR A 110 8.98 9.51 2.80
CA THR A 110 8.51 8.38 1.97
C THR A 110 7.09 7.94 2.30
N ALA A 111 6.63 8.13 3.55
CA ALA A 111 5.22 7.97 3.92
C ALA A 111 4.33 9.04 3.28
N TYR A 112 4.79 10.29 3.30
CA TYR A 112 4.09 11.43 2.72
C TYR A 112 3.94 11.30 1.20
N GLU A 113 4.99 10.87 0.50
CA GLU A 113 4.96 10.54 -0.93
C GLU A 113 3.91 9.48 -1.25
N ARG A 114 3.81 8.43 -0.42
CA ARG A 114 2.79 7.39 -0.58
C ARG A 114 1.38 7.93 -0.40
N ILE A 115 1.18 8.80 0.59
CA ILE A 115 -0.12 9.44 0.83
C ILE A 115 -0.50 10.32 -0.36
N ARG A 116 0.39 11.20 -0.80
CA ARG A 116 0.16 12.06 -1.97
C ARG A 116 -0.07 11.27 -3.25
N ALA A 117 0.53 10.11 -3.41
CA ALA A 117 0.28 9.20 -4.53
C ALA A 117 -1.12 8.54 -4.52
N GLY A 118 -1.87 8.62 -3.41
CA GLY A 118 -3.22 8.07 -3.32
C GLY A 118 -3.45 7.11 -2.16
N ALA A 119 -2.42 6.79 -1.36
CA ALA A 119 -2.60 5.94 -0.18
C ALA A 119 -3.34 6.69 0.95
N SER A 120 -4.36 6.06 1.51
CA SER A 120 -5.08 6.55 2.69
C SER A 120 -4.36 6.21 4.01
N ALA A 121 -3.51 5.18 3.98
CA ALA A 121 -2.67 4.76 5.10
C ALA A 121 -1.39 4.09 4.56
N VAL A 122 -0.40 3.90 5.43
CA VAL A 122 0.85 3.21 5.08
C VAL A 122 1.17 2.05 6.03
N GLN A 123 1.85 1.02 5.52
CA GLN A 123 2.45 -0.04 6.34
C GLN A 123 3.97 -0.03 6.19
N ILE A 124 4.65 -0.32 7.29
CA ILE A 124 6.11 -0.43 7.34
C ILE A 124 6.49 -1.83 7.83
N TYR A 125 7.55 -2.40 7.24
CA TYR A 125 8.14 -3.65 7.70
C TYR A 125 9.66 -3.54 7.68
N THR A 126 10.28 -3.56 6.50
CA THR A 126 11.74 -3.65 6.36
C THR A 126 12.45 -2.56 7.15
N ALA A 127 11.95 -1.32 7.13
CA ALA A 127 12.55 -0.22 7.87
C ALA A 127 12.53 -0.41 9.40
N LEU A 128 11.56 -1.14 9.96
CA LEU A 128 11.55 -1.48 11.39
C LEU A 128 12.69 -2.42 11.77
N VAL A 129 13.09 -3.32 10.86
CA VAL A 129 14.22 -4.24 11.08
C VAL A 129 15.52 -3.45 11.23
N TYR A 130 15.70 -2.40 10.43
CA TYR A 130 16.93 -1.60 10.42
C TYR A 130 16.94 -0.44 11.43
N ALA A 131 15.81 0.26 11.61
CA ALA A 131 15.73 1.48 12.43
C ALA A 131 15.08 1.26 13.81
N GLY A 132 14.47 0.10 14.04
CA GLY A 132 13.76 -0.22 15.27
C GLY A 132 12.39 0.47 15.42
N PRO A 133 11.68 0.22 16.53
CA PRO A 133 10.29 0.64 16.72
C PRO A 133 10.10 2.16 16.85
N ARG A 134 11.15 2.91 17.23
CA ARG A 134 11.10 4.38 17.30
C ARG A 134 10.83 5.03 15.94
N LEU A 135 11.02 4.30 14.84
CA LEU A 135 10.71 4.78 13.51
C LEU A 135 9.25 5.25 13.38
N VAL A 136 8.31 4.59 14.04
CA VAL A 136 6.87 4.92 13.95
C VAL A 136 6.60 6.35 14.43
N SER A 137 7.13 6.73 15.60
CA SER A 137 6.92 8.07 16.14
C SER A 137 7.64 9.15 15.33
N THR A 138 8.81 8.83 14.78
CA THR A 138 9.53 9.69 13.83
C THR A 138 8.70 9.95 12.56
N ILE A 139 8.18 8.90 11.92
CA ILE A 139 7.33 9.03 10.72
C ILE A 139 6.12 9.91 11.01
N ASN A 140 5.41 9.67 12.12
CA ASN A 140 4.22 10.45 12.46
C ASN A 140 4.51 11.94 12.68
N ARG A 141 5.59 12.27 13.40
CA ARG A 141 6.00 13.67 13.63
C ARG A 141 6.36 14.35 12.31
N ASP A 142 7.19 13.70 11.50
CA ASP A 142 7.71 14.26 10.26
C ASP A 142 6.57 14.41 9.22
N LEU A 143 5.67 13.42 9.12
CA LEU A 143 4.46 13.50 8.29
C LEU A 143 3.57 14.67 8.69
N ALA A 144 3.34 14.89 9.98
CA ALA A 144 2.56 16.02 10.45
C ALA A 144 3.23 17.37 10.14
N ALA A 145 4.56 17.44 10.14
CA ALA A 145 5.29 18.64 9.72
C ALA A 145 5.14 18.89 8.21
N LEU A 146 5.29 17.85 7.39
CA LEU A 146 5.15 17.92 5.93
C LEU A 146 3.73 18.34 5.49
N LEU A 147 2.71 17.78 6.14
CA LEU A 147 1.31 18.16 5.87
C LEU A 147 1.07 19.66 6.16
N ARG A 148 1.56 20.17 7.29
CA ARG A 148 1.44 21.59 7.63
C ARG A 148 2.23 22.48 6.68
N ARG A 149 3.45 22.07 6.31
CA ARG A 149 4.31 22.79 5.36
C ARG A 149 3.59 23.00 4.03
N ASP A 150 2.89 21.98 3.55
CA ASP A 150 2.21 22.00 2.25
C ASP A 150 0.73 22.43 2.34
N GLY A 151 0.28 22.91 3.51
CA GLY A 151 -1.05 23.51 3.69
C GLY A 151 -2.21 22.51 3.85
N PHE A 152 -1.93 21.23 4.09
CA PHE A 152 -2.97 20.22 4.31
C PHE A 152 -3.46 20.22 5.76
N SER A 153 -4.78 20.24 5.95
CA SER A 153 -5.42 20.19 7.27
C SER A 153 -5.48 18.79 7.88
N SER A 154 -5.30 17.74 7.07
CA SER A 154 -5.34 16.35 7.49
C SER A 154 -4.62 15.44 6.48
N VAL A 155 -4.35 14.20 6.87
CA VAL A 155 -3.87 13.15 5.94
C VAL A 155 -4.85 12.99 4.78
N ALA A 156 -6.16 12.94 5.06
CA ALA A 156 -7.20 12.76 4.06
C ALA A 156 -7.16 13.86 2.98
N ALA A 157 -6.89 15.11 3.37
CA ALA A 157 -6.77 16.22 2.44
C ALA A 157 -5.55 16.12 1.51
N ALA A 158 -4.53 15.35 1.88
CA ALA A 158 -3.33 15.15 1.06
C ALA A 158 -3.40 13.92 0.14
N VAL A 159 -4.39 13.02 0.34
CA VAL A 159 -4.52 11.81 -0.46
C VAL A 159 -4.73 12.15 -1.93
N GLY A 160 -3.86 11.63 -2.81
CA GLY A 160 -3.97 11.84 -4.25
C GLY A 160 -3.61 13.26 -4.72
N GLN A 161 -3.08 14.12 -3.85
CA GLN A 161 -2.65 15.48 -4.20
C GLN A 161 -1.20 15.53 -4.72
N GLY A 162 -0.64 14.40 -5.14
CA GLY A 162 0.68 14.31 -5.77
C GLY A 162 0.63 14.61 -7.27
N GLU A 163 1.72 15.15 -7.79
CA GLU A 163 1.99 15.17 -9.24
C GLU A 163 2.34 13.77 -9.76
#